data_AF-A0A444Z1D6-F1
#
_entry.id   AF-A0A444Z1D6-F1
#
_cell.length_a   1.000
_cell.length_b   1.000
_cell.length_c   1.000
_cell.angle_alpha   90.00
_cell.angle_beta   90.00
_cell.angle_gamma   90.00
#
_symmetry.space_group_name_H-M   'P 1'
#
loop_
_entity.id
_entity.type
_entity.pdbx_description
1 polymer ?
#
loop_
_entity_poly.entity_id
_entity_poly.type
_entity_poly.pdbx_seq_one_letter_code
_entity_poly.pdbx_strand_id
1 'polypeptide(L)'
;MSSAVGYQPTLSTEMGSLQERITSTKEGSITSIQAVYVPADDLTDPVPATTFAHLDATTVLSRGLTAKGIYPAVDPLDSTSTML
;
A
#
# COMPACT_ATOMS: atom_id res chain seq x y z
N MET A 1 -25.87 2.08 -1.00
CA MET A 1 -25.09 1.29 -0.02
C MET A 1 -24.02 2.19 0.55
N SER A 2 -24.02 2.42 1.86
CA SER A 2 -22.97 3.20 2.55
C SER A 2 -21.72 2.33 2.69
N SER A 3 -20.59 2.84 2.19
CA SER A 3 -19.28 2.17 2.29
C SER A 3 -18.79 2.10 3.75
N ALA A 4 -17.84 1.20 4.00
CA ALA A 4 -17.17 1.11 5.28
C ALA A 4 -16.44 2.43 5.59
N VAL A 5 -16.56 2.93 6.82
CA VAL A 5 -15.78 4.08 7.36
C VAL A 5 -15.98 5.41 6.59
N GLY A 6 -17.01 5.53 5.75
CA GLY A 6 -17.35 6.76 5.03
C GLY A 6 -16.69 6.91 3.65
N TYR A 7 -16.03 5.87 3.16
CA TYR A 7 -15.47 5.87 1.80
C TYR A 7 -16.57 5.76 0.71
N GLN A 8 -16.17 5.80 -0.54
CA GLN A 8 -17.08 5.49 -1.66
C GLN A 8 -17.30 3.97 -1.77
N PRO A 9 -18.49 3.50 -2.18
CA PRO A 9 -18.76 2.08 -2.38
C PRO A 9 -17.99 1.48 -3.57
N THR A 10 -17.52 2.33 -4.49
CA THR A 10 -16.71 1.96 -5.68
C THR A 10 -15.22 1.92 -5.42
N LEU A 11 -14.77 2.12 -4.16
CA LEU A 11 -13.36 2.27 -3.80
C LEU A 11 -12.48 1.15 -4.37
N SER A 12 -12.87 -0.10 -4.14
CA SER A 12 -12.11 -1.26 -4.62
C SER A 12 -12.03 -1.32 -6.15
N THR A 13 -13.11 -1.00 -6.85
CA THR A 13 -13.16 -1.07 -8.32
C THR A 13 -12.32 0.03 -8.97
N GLU A 14 -12.37 1.25 -8.43
CA GLU A 14 -11.56 2.37 -8.93
C GLU A 14 -10.07 2.16 -8.65
N MET A 15 -9.73 1.66 -7.46
CA MET A 15 -8.36 1.28 -7.15
C MET A 15 -7.85 0.16 -8.07
N GLY A 16 -8.63 -0.90 -8.27
CA GLY A 16 -8.26 -2.00 -9.17
C GLY A 16 -8.02 -1.52 -10.61
N SER A 17 -8.92 -0.70 -11.16
CA SER A 17 -8.77 -0.17 -12.52
C SER A 17 -7.49 0.66 -12.72
N LEU A 18 -7.01 1.33 -11.68
CA LEU A 18 -5.75 2.06 -11.73
C LEU A 18 -4.55 1.10 -11.60
N GLN A 19 -4.57 0.24 -10.57
CA GLN A 19 -3.43 -0.62 -10.24
C GLN A 19 -3.17 -1.69 -11.31
N GLU A 20 -4.20 -2.27 -11.90
CA GLU A 20 -4.03 -3.30 -12.94
C GLU A 20 -3.34 -2.79 -14.21
N ARG A 21 -3.34 -1.47 -14.44
CA ARG A 21 -2.61 -0.85 -15.55
C ARG A 21 -1.11 -0.74 -15.27
N ILE A 22 -0.72 -0.80 -14.00
CA ILE A 22 0.65 -0.69 -13.53
C ILE A 22 1.20 -2.10 -13.36
N THR A 23 1.59 -2.71 -14.47
CA THR A 23 2.12 -4.07 -14.47
C THR A 23 3.16 -4.27 -15.56
N SER A 24 3.82 -5.42 -15.54
CA SER A 24 4.71 -5.84 -16.62
C SER A 24 3.93 -6.61 -17.67
N THR A 25 4.14 -6.25 -18.93
CA THR A 25 3.57 -6.93 -20.10
C THR A 25 4.69 -7.59 -20.90
N LYS A 26 4.33 -8.25 -22.00
CA LYS A 26 5.32 -8.81 -22.94
C LYS A 26 6.12 -7.75 -23.68
N GLU A 27 5.62 -6.52 -23.73
CA GLU A 27 6.21 -5.42 -24.51
C GLU A 27 7.11 -4.52 -23.66
N GLY A 28 6.99 -4.60 -22.33
CA GLY A 28 7.79 -3.80 -21.40
C GLY A 28 7.32 -3.95 -19.95
N SER A 29 7.95 -3.23 -19.04
CA SER A 29 7.66 -3.29 -17.61
C SER A 29 7.48 -1.90 -17.01
N ILE A 30 6.48 -1.75 -16.16
CA ILE A 30 6.33 -0.59 -15.27
C ILE A 30 6.53 -1.07 -13.84
N THR A 31 7.60 -0.61 -13.19
CA THR A 31 7.79 -0.75 -11.74
C THR A 31 7.34 0.54 -11.08
N SER A 32 6.35 0.45 -10.18
CA SER A 32 5.84 1.62 -9.46
C SER A 32 6.21 1.59 -7.99
N ILE A 33 6.56 2.76 -7.45
CA ILE A 33 6.74 2.99 -6.02
C ILE A 33 5.62 3.95 -5.60
N GLN A 34 4.75 3.50 -4.70
CA GLN A 34 3.53 4.21 -4.35
C GLN A 34 3.53 4.59 -2.88
N ALA A 35 3.40 5.89 -2.59
CA ALA A 35 3.24 6.38 -1.23
C ALA A 35 1.78 6.23 -0.81
N VAL A 36 1.53 5.34 0.16
CA VAL A 36 0.20 5.13 0.74
C VAL A 36 0.14 5.85 2.08
N TYR A 37 -0.77 6.81 2.21
CA TYR A 37 -1.03 7.47 3.49
C TYR A 37 -1.94 6.59 4.33
N VAL A 38 -1.52 6.27 5.56
CA VAL A 38 -2.29 5.47 6.52
C VAL A 38 -2.94 6.42 7.53
N PRO A 39 -4.27 6.58 7.52
CA PRO A 39 -4.96 7.42 8.49
C PRO A 39 -4.77 6.86 9.91
N ALA A 40 -4.41 7.73 10.85
CA ALA A 40 -4.27 7.39 12.27
C ALA A 40 -3.34 6.20 12.60
N ASP A 41 -2.38 5.89 11.71
CA ASP A 41 -1.48 4.73 11.81
C ASP A 41 -2.24 3.37 11.85
N ASP A 42 -3.48 3.30 11.35
CA ASP A 42 -4.31 2.09 11.31
C ASP A 42 -4.25 1.37 9.94
N LEU A 43 -3.53 0.25 9.89
CA LEU A 43 -3.39 -0.59 8.70
C LEU A 43 -4.66 -1.39 8.36
N THR A 44 -5.65 -1.42 9.24
CA THR A 44 -6.94 -2.11 9.00
C THR A 44 -7.97 -1.23 8.31
N ASP A 45 -7.64 0.05 8.06
CA ASP A 45 -8.50 0.94 7.29
C ASP A 45 -8.74 0.38 5.86
N PRO A 46 -9.96 0.54 5.30
CA PRO A 46 -10.30 0.05 3.97
C PRO A 46 -9.36 0.51 2.85
N VAL A 47 -8.73 1.68 2.95
CA VAL A 47 -7.86 2.22 1.89
C VAL A 47 -6.51 1.49 1.85
N PRO A 48 -5.73 1.40 2.93
CA PRO A 48 -4.56 0.54 2.98
C PRO A 48 -4.88 -0.91 2.65
N ALA A 49 -5.97 -1.47 3.20
CA ALA A 49 -6.35 -2.86 2.97
C ALA A 49 -6.60 -3.18 1.49
N THR A 50 -7.31 -2.29 0.78
CA THR A 50 -7.56 -2.46 -0.66
C THR A 50 -6.31 -2.20 -1.51
N THR A 51 -5.46 -1.26 -1.10
CA THR A 51 -4.23 -0.94 -1.84
C THR A 51 -3.20 -2.06 -1.74
N PHE A 52 -3.00 -2.61 -0.53
CA PHE A 52 -2.02 -3.67 -0.28
C PHE A 52 -2.33 -4.96 -1.04
N ALA A 53 -3.61 -5.24 -1.31
CA ALA A 53 -4.00 -6.38 -2.12
C ALA A 53 -3.47 -6.33 -3.57
N HIS A 54 -3.05 -5.17 -4.04
CA HIS A 54 -2.48 -4.97 -5.38
C HIS A 54 -0.96 -4.78 -5.40
N LEU A 55 -0.29 -4.74 -4.24
CA LEU A 55 1.15 -4.50 -4.17
C LEU A 55 1.92 -5.81 -4.04
N ASP A 56 2.96 -5.98 -4.86
CA ASP A 56 3.85 -7.15 -4.80
C ASP A 56 4.83 -7.10 -3.61
N ALA A 57 5.10 -5.89 -3.10
CA ALA A 57 5.93 -5.64 -1.92
C ALA A 57 5.41 -4.42 -1.16
N THR A 58 5.51 -4.46 0.17
CA THR A 58 5.16 -3.35 1.06
C THR A 58 6.38 -2.97 1.88
N THR A 59 6.69 -1.67 1.93
CA THR A 59 7.74 -1.13 2.79
C THR A 59 7.10 -0.21 3.81
N VAL A 60 7.03 -0.67 5.06
CA VAL A 60 6.37 0.06 6.14
C VAL A 60 7.38 1.01 6.80
N LEU A 61 7.02 2.29 6.89
CA LEU A 61 7.82 3.31 7.56
C LEU A 61 7.27 3.59 8.96
N SER A 62 8.05 3.29 9.99
CA SER A 62 7.60 3.39 11.38
C SER A 62 8.04 4.69 12.05
N ARG A 63 7.09 5.42 12.65
CA ARG A 63 7.37 6.61 13.47
C ARG A 63 8.28 6.28 14.66
N GLY A 64 8.15 5.07 15.23
CA GLY A 64 8.97 4.62 16.35
C GLY A 64 10.45 4.44 16.00
N LEU A 65 10.77 4.03 14.77
CA LEU A 65 12.15 3.92 14.28
C LEU A 65 12.76 5.30 14.01
N THR A 66 11.97 6.21 13.43
CA THR A 66 12.37 7.62 13.23
C THR A 66 12.69 8.29 14.57
N ALA A 67 11.89 8.07 15.61
CA ALA A 67 12.13 8.63 16.95
C ALA A 67 13.44 8.13 17.60
N LYS A 68 13.94 6.97 17.18
CA LYS A 68 15.24 6.41 17.60
C LYS A 68 16.41 6.91 16.73
N GLY A 69 16.15 7.74 15.71
CA GLY A 69 17.15 8.25 14.79
C GLY A 69 17.60 7.26 13.71
N ILE A 70 16.83 6.20 13.46
CA ILE A 70 17.15 5.18 12.45
C ILE A 70 16.62 5.62 11.08
N TYR A 71 17.52 5.70 10.09
CA TYR A 71 17.19 6.08 8.72
C TYR A 71 17.85 5.13 7.70
N PRO A 72 17.10 4.60 6.71
CA PRO A 72 15.66 4.77 6.53
C PRO A 72 14.85 4.05 7.62
N ALA A 73 13.71 4.63 8.02
CA ALA A 73 12.89 4.14 9.14
C ALA A 73 12.00 2.95 8.75
N VAL A 74 12.57 1.99 8.02
CA VAL A 74 11.88 0.79 7.51
C VAL A 74 11.70 -0.22 8.63
N ASP A 75 10.47 -0.68 8.84
CA ASP A 75 10.19 -1.78 9.75
C ASP A 75 10.39 -3.12 9.02
N PRO A 76 11.42 -3.92 9.38
CA PRO A 76 11.72 -5.16 8.66
C PRO A 76 10.77 -6.30 9.00
N LEU A 77 9.95 -6.19 10.05
CA LEU A 77 8.99 -7.23 10.45
C LEU A 77 7.63 -7.00 9.78
N ASP A 78 7.24 -5.74 9.65
CA ASP A 78 5.96 -5.37 9.02
C ASP A 78 6.08 -5.18 7.50
N SER A 79 7.29 -5.06 6.96
CA SER A 79 7.53 -5.00 5.51
C SER A 79 7.59 -6.40 4.89
N THR A 80 6.90 -6.60 3.76
CA THR A 80 6.85 -7.89 3.07
C THR A 80 7.16 -7.77 1.58
N SER A 81 7.54 -8.88 0.95
CA SER A 81 7.73 -8.97 -0.49
C SER A 81 7.35 -10.36 -0.96
N THR A 82 6.65 -10.44 -2.10
CA THR A 82 6.27 -11.72 -2.72
C THR A 82 7.47 -12.54 -3.18
N MET A 83 8.66 -11.92 -3.31
CA MET A 83 9.89 -12.60 -3.71
C MET A 83 10.66 -13.27 -2.54
N LEU A 84 10.30 -13.00 -1.29
CA LEU A 84 10.99 -13.48 -0.08
C LEU A 84 10.22 -14.65 0.57
#